data_AF-A0A948ZEG1-F1
#
_entry.id   AF-A0A948ZEG1-F1
#
_cell.length_a   1.000
_cell.length_b   1.000
_cell.length_c   1.000
_cell.angle_alpha   90.00
_cell.angle_beta   90.00
_cell.angle_gamma   90.00
#
_symmetry.space_group_name_H-M   'P 1'
#
loop_
_entity.id
_entity.type
_entity.pdbx_description
1 polymer ?
#
loop_
_entity_poly.entity_id
_entity_poly.type
_entity_poly.pdbx_seq_one_letter_code
_entity_poly.pdbx_strand_id
1 'polypeptide(L)' 'FGTQDEEGIDNLVQAIQSISEDFDKILIITHLESLKDAFPTRIEVTKLPEIGSRFEIIKN' A
#
# COMPACT_ATOMS: atom_id res chain seq x y z
N PHE A 1 11.43 -13.89 -12.21
CA PHE A 1 10.58 -13.65 -11.03
C PHE A 1 11.18 -12.60 -10.09
N GLY A 2 12.50 -12.58 -9.81
CA GLY A 2 13.05 -11.64 -8.82
C GLY A 2 13.23 -10.17 -9.25
N THR A 3 13.50 -9.87 -10.53
CA THR A 3 13.88 -8.50 -10.95
C THR A 3 12.77 -7.73 -11.68
N GLN A 4 11.67 -8.40 -12.04
CA GLN A 4 10.55 -7.79 -12.78
C GLN A 4 9.43 -7.28 -11.88
N ASP A 5 9.36 -7.75 -10.63
CA ASP A 5 8.33 -7.31 -9.70
C ASP A 5 8.63 -5.89 -9.19
N GLU A 6 9.89 -5.52 -8.98
CA GLU A 6 10.29 -4.16 -8.56
C GLU A 6 9.95 -3.11 -9.63
N GLU A 7 10.31 -3.35 -10.89
CA GLU A 7 9.97 -2.44 -12.01
C GLU A 7 8.46 -2.35 -12.23
N GLY A 8 7.74 -3.48 -12.12
CA GLY A 8 6.28 -3.50 -12.21
C GLY A 8 5.60 -2.71 -11.08
N ILE A 9 6.12 -2.81 -9.86
CA ILE A 9 5.63 -2.07 -8.70
C ILE A 9 5.92 -0.58 -8.84
N ASP A 10 7.10 -0.19 -9.31
CA ASP A 10 7.44 1.21 -9.55
C ASP A 10 6.50 1.83 -10.59
N ASN A 11 6.28 1.14 -11.71
CA ASN A 11 5.33 1.58 -12.74
C ASN A 11 3.90 1.73 -12.19
N LEU A 12 3.45 0.81 -11.31
CA LEU A 12 2.15 0.91 -10.65
C LEU A 12 2.08 2.14 -9.73
N VAL A 13 3.12 2.39 -8.94
CA VAL A 13 3.20 3.55 -8.05
C VAL A 13 3.13 4.84 -8.86
N GLN A 14 3.90 4.95 -9.94
CA GLN A 14 3.89 6.12 -10.83
C GLN A 14 2.50 6.34 -11.45
N ALA A 15 1.84 5.27 -11.91
CA ALA A 15 0.49 5.38 -12.48
C ALA A 15 -0.56 5.84 -11.46
N ILE A 16 -0.43 5.45 -10.20
CA ILE A 16 -1.33 5.90 -9.12
C ILE A 16 -1.05 7.37 -8.78
N GLN A 17 0.22 7.76 -8.72
CA GLN A 17 0.61 9.15 -8.46
C GLN A 17 0.15 10.09 -9.58
N SER A 18 0.21 9.66 -10.85
CA SER A 18 -0.18 10.49 -12.00
C SER A 18 -1.66 10.82 -12.04
N ILE A 19 -2.53 9.95 -11.50
CA ILE A 19 -3.96 10.19 -11.38
C ILE A 19 -4.36 10.79 -10.03
N SER A 20 -3.42 11.00 -9.10
CA SER A 20 -3.75 11.34 -7.71
C SER A 20 -4.48 12.68 -7.56
N GLU A 21 -4.23 13.64 -8.44
CA GLU A 21 -4.90 14.95 -8.44
C GLU A 21 -6.35 14.87 -8.93
N ASP A 22 -6.74 13.80 -9.63
CA ASP A 22 -8.09 13.62 -10.17
C ASP A 22 -9.10 13.10 -9.13
N PHE A 23 -8.64 12.72 -7.93
CA PHE A 23 -9.46 12.10 -6.90
C PHE A 23 -9.26 12.75 -5.52
N ASP A 24 -10.36 12.98 -4.81
CA ASP A 24 -10.32 13.44 -3.41
C ASP A 24 -9.60 12.42 -2.49
N LYS A 25 -9.67 11.13 -2.83
CA LYS A 25 -9.02 10.06 -2.07
C LYS A 25 -8.86 8.78 -2.90
N ILE A 26 -7.65 8.21 -2.88
CA ILE A 26 -7.36 6.88 -3.41
C ILE A 26 -7.06 5.95 -2.23
N LEU A 27 -7.69 4.77 -2.21
CA LEU A 27 -7.44 3.73 -1.22
C LEU A 27 -6.89 2.48 -1.92
N ILE A 28 -5.72 2.02 -1.46
CA ILE A 28 -5.02 0.87 -2.02
C ILE A 28 -5.01 -0.23 -0.96
N ILE A 29 -5.40 -1.45 -1.35
CA ILE A 29 -5.37 -2.61 -0.46
C ILE A 29 -4.41 -3.63 -1.07
N THR A 30 -3.34 -3.91 -0.34
CA THR A 30 -2.29 -4.84 -0.78
C THR A 30 -1.73 -5.63 0.40
N HIS A 31 -1.19 -6.81 0.10
CA HIS A 31 -0.35 -7.57 1.02
C HIS A 31 1.13 -7.54 0.61
N LEU A 32 1.47 -6.87 -0.50
CA LEU A 32 2.84 -6.71 -0.98
C LEU A 32 3.58 -5.70 -0.10
N GLU A 33 4.70 -6.10 0.51
CA GLU A 33 5.46 -5.24 1.41
C GLU A 33 6.12 -4.06 0.69
N SER A 34 6.68 -4.30 -0.50
CA SER A 34 7.32 -3.30 -1.35
C SER A 34 6.40 -2.12 -1.72
N LEU A 35 5.10 -2.38 -1.88
CA LEU A 35 4.13 -1.32 -2.18
C LEU A 35 3.77 -0.49 -0.94
N LYS A 36 3.94 -1.04 0.28
CA LYS A 36 3.62 -0.31 1.52
C LYS A 36 4.54 0.90 1.67
N ASP A 37 5.84 0.74 1.41
CA ASP A 37 6.83 1.81 1.61
C ASP A 37 6.69 2.98 0.61
N ALA A 38 5.94 2.78 -0.47
CA ALA A 38 5.69 3.81 -1.48
C ALA A 38 4.68 4.89 -1.05
N PHE A 39 3.92 4.67 0.03
CA PHE A 39 2.86 5.59 0.48
C PHE A 39 3.09 6.09 1.92
N PRO A 40 2.92 7.39 2.19
CA PRO A 40 3.30 8.01 3.47
C PRO A 40 2.35 7.68 4.63
N THR A 41 1.10 7.30 4.33
CA THR A 41 0.10 6.93 5.35
C THR A 41 -0.46 5.55 5.04
N ARG A 42 -0.42 4.67 6.04
CA ARG A 42 -0.82 3.27 5.91
C ARG A 42 -1.76 2.86 7.04
N ILE A 43 -2.71 2.00 6.71
CA ILE A 43 -3.51 1.27 7.70
C ILE A 43 -2.98 -0.15 7.72
N GLU A 44 -2.23 -0.50 8.76
CA GLU A 44 -1.74 -1.85 8.94
C GLU A 44 -2.77 -2.67 9.70
N VAL A 45 -3.08 -3.86 9.19
CA VAL A 45 -4.07 -4.74 9.79
C VAL A 45 -3.39 -6.03 10.22
N THR A 46 -3.50 -6.34 11.52
CA THR A 46 -3.03 -7.59 12.10
C THR A 46 -4.22 -8.47 12.46
N LYS A 47 -4.25 -9.68 11.91
CA LYS A 47 -5.26 -10.68 12.28
C LYS A 47 -4.80 -11.41 13.54
N LEU A 48 -5.57 -11.32 14.62
CA LEU A 48 -5.32 -12.07 15.85
C LEU A 48 -6.44 -13.12 16.01
N PRO A 49 -6.15 -14.43 15.89
CA PRO A 49 -7.18 -15.47 15.88
C PRO A 49 -8.11 -15.46 17.11
N GLU A 50 -7.57 -15.11 18.28
CA GLU A 50 -8.29 -15.21 19.56
C GLU A 50 -9.17 -13.99 19.87
N ILE A 51 -8.80 -12.80 19.37
CA ILE A 51 -9.46 -11.54 19.76
C ILE A 51 -9.96 -10.71 18.58
N GLY A 52 -9.84 -11.23 17.35
CA GLY A 52 -10.24 -10.55 16.13
C GLY A 52 -9.14 -9.69 15.51
N SER A 53 -9.45 -9.05 14.38
CA SER A 53 -8.49 -8.20 13.68
C SER A 53 -8.32 -6.86 14.39
N ARG A 54 -7.08 -6.35 14.41
CA ARG A 54 -6.73 -5.01 14.89
C ARG A 54 -6.07 -4.22 13.79
N PHE A 55 -6.09 -2.89 13.90
CA PHE A 55 -5.42 -2.02 12.96
C PHE A 55 -4.67 -0.87 13.66
N GLU A 56 -3.64 -0.38 12.99
CA GLU A 56 -2.87 0.79 13.39
C GLU A 56 -2.68 1.72 12.18
N ILE A 57 -2.63 3.04 12.45
CA ILE A 57 -2.34 4.03 11.42
C ILE A 57 -0.87 4.43 11.55
N ILE A 58 -0.10 4.12 10.52
CA ILE A 58 1.32 4.48 10.43
C ILE A 58 1.44 5.71 9.51
N LYS A 59 2.15 6.73 9.98
CA LYS A 59 2.47 7.94 9.21
C LYS A 59 3.98 8.15 9.23
N ASN A 60 4.58 8.25 8.04
CA ASN A 60 6.00 8.50 7.84
C ASN A 60 6.25 9.96 7.48
#